data_AF-A0A7S0EUJ0-F1
#
_entry.id   AF-A0A7S0EUJ0-F1
#
_cell.length_a   1.000
_cell.length_b   1.000
_cell.length_c   1.000
_cell.angle_alpha   90.00
_cell.angle_beta   90.00
_cell.angle_gamma   90.00
#
_symmetry.space_group_name_H-M   'P 1'
#
loop_
_entity.id
_entity.type
_entity.pdbx_description
1 polymer ?
#
loop_
_entity_poly.entity_id
_entity_poly.type
_entity_poly.pdbx_seq_one_letter_code
_entity_poly.pdbx_strand_id
1 'polypeptide(L)'
;QSIMYRQLQHAVLRSRDDKGNVTAKAYNNIIVRLRQVCNHPYLLDEQWDLGQENLVRVCGKFDVLDRILPKLKAAGHRVLIYSQMVRLLEILETYVKEKDYVYNKLVGATASDERAFLIEEFNKQDS
;
A
#
# COMPACT_ATOMS: atom_id res chain seq x y z
N GLN A 1 -11.51 2.22 5.93
CA GLN A 1 -10.46 3.29 5.91
C GLN A 1 -10.77 4.54 6.76
N SER A 2 -11.83 5.31 6.48
CA SER A 2 -12.05 6.62 7.15
C SER A 2 -12.32 6.54 8.65
N ILE A 3 -12.93 5.44 9.11
CA ILE A 3 -13.16 5.18 10.55
C ILE A 3 -11.82 4.99 11.26
N MET A 4 -10.94 4.17 10.70
CA MET A 4 -9.58 3.94 11.22
C MET A 4 -8.77 5.22 11.33
N TYR A 5 -8.82 6.04 10.29
CA TYR A 5 -8.12 7.33 10.28
C TYR A 5 -8.57 8.24 11.43
N ARG A 6 -9.89 8.36 11.63
CA ARG A 6 -10.45 9.15 12.75
C ARG A 6 -10.02 8.60 14.12
N GLN A 7 -10.07 7.28 14.31
CA GLN A 7 -9.66 6.68 15.59
C GLN A 7 -8.17 6.91 15.88
N LEU A 8 -7.30 6.81 14.86
CA LEU A 8 -5.87 7.13 15.00
C LEU A 8 -5.64 8.61 15.32
N GLN A 9 -6.40 9.52 14.71
CA GLN A 9 -6.35 10.95 15.05
C GLN A 9 -6.75 11.20 16.51
N HIS A 10 -7.80 10.56 17.01
CA HIS A 10 -8.19 10.67 18.42
C HIS A 10 -7.12 10.10 19.36
N ALA A 11 -6.39 9.06 18.96
CA ALA A 11 -5.27 8.54 19.73
C ALA A 11 -4.12 9.55 19.84
N VAL A 12 -3.85 10.37 18.81
CA VAL A 12 -2.88 11.49 18.87
C VAL A 12 -3.24 12.47 19.98
N LEU A 13 -4.52 12.82 20.09
CA LEU A 13 -4.98 13.79 21.08
C LEU A 13 -4.82 13.28 22.51
N ARG A 14 -4.81 11.95 22.69
CA ARG A 14 -4.67 11.26 23.98
C ARG A 14 -3.23 10.94 24.36
N SER A 15 -2.29 10.88 23.42
CA SER A 15 -0.87 10.60 23.69
C SER A 15 -0.11 11.82 24.23
N ARG A 16 -0.66 12.45 25.27
CA ARG A 16 -0.05 13.58 25.98
C ARG A 16 0.73 13.06 27.18
N ASP A 17 1.89 13.65 27.45
CA ASP A 17 2.62 13.44 28.70
C ASP A 17 1.89 14.11 29.88
N ASP A 18 2.38 13.88 31.10
CA ASP A 18 1.82 14.45 32.34
C ASP A 18 1.82 15.99 32.35
N LYS A 19 2.54 16.64 31.40
CA LYS A 19 2.60 18.09 31.20
C LYS A 19 1.72 18.56 30.04
N GLY A 20 0.94 17.67 29.42
CA GLY A 20 0.06 17.95 28.30
C GLY A 20 0.73 18.00 26.93
N ASN A 21 2.03 17.72 26.83
CA ASN A 21 2.79 17.77 25.58
C ASN A 21 2.86 16.40 24.89
N VAL A 22 2.81 16.40 23.57
CA VAL A 22 3.03 15.16 22.78
C VAL A 22 4.52 15.06 22.49
N THR A 23 5.14 13.95 22.88
CA THR A 23 6.56 13.72 22.55
C THR A 23 6.74 13.58 21.03
N ALA A 24 7.84 14.12 20.49
CA ALA A 24 8.14 14.03 19.05
C ALA A 24 8.16 12.56 18.54
N LYS A 25 8.59 11.62 19.38
CA LYS A 25 8.60 10.19 19.08
C LYS A 25 7.18 9.62 18.94
N ALA A 26 6.28 9.93 19.89
CA ALA A 26 4.89 9.50 19.80
C ALA A 26 4.19 10.11 18.57
N TYR A 27 4.45 11.39 18.29
CA TYR A 27 3.91 12.07 17.12
C TYR A 27 4.35 11.41 15.80
N ASN A 28 5.67 11.15 15.64
CA ASN A 28 6.21 10.49 14.46
C ASN A 28 5.64 9.07 14.27
N ASN A 29 5.52 8.29 15.35
CA ASN A 29 4.93 6.96 15.29
C ASN A 29 3.48 6.99 14.80
N ILE A 30 2.70 7.99 15.20
CA ILE A 30 1.31 8.10 14.75
C ILE A 30 1.23 8.60 13.30
N ILE A 31 2.11 9.53 12.88
CA ILE A 31 2.20 9.92 11.45
C ILE A 31 2.43 8.69 10.58
N VAL A 32 3.33 7.79 10.98
CA VAL A 32 3.59 6.55 10.23
C VAL A 32 2.31 5.71 10.11
N ARG A 33 1.54 5.55 11.19
CA ARG A 33 0.24 4.83 11.18
C ARG A 33 -0.82 5.52 10.32
N LEU A 34 -0.89 6.85 10.37
CA LEU A 34 -1.79 7.64 9.52
C LEU A 34 -1.41 7.48 8.04
N ARG A 35 -0.12 7.42 7.71
CA ARG A 35 0.33 7.13 6.33
C ARG A 35 -0.02 5.71 5.90
N GLN A 36 0.13 4.72 6.80
CA GLN A 36 -0.25 3.33 6.53
C GLN A 36 -1.73 3.21 6.19
N VAL A 37 -2.63 3.74 7.02
CA VAL A 37 -4.09 3.64 6.76
C VAL A 37 -4.50 4.38 5.49
N CYS A 38 -3.84 5.49 5.13
CA CYS A 38 -4.07 6.18 3.86
C CYS A 38 -3.67 5.33 2.64
N ASN A 39 -2.72 4.41 2.79
CA ASN A 39 -2.29 3.51 1.73
C ASN A 39 -3.15 2.25 1.65
N HIS A 40 -3.33 1.55 2.77
CA HIS A 40 -4.26 0.43 2.88
C HIS A 40 -4.51 0.07 4.36
N PRO A 41 -5.76 -0.22 4.78
CA PRO A 41 -6.07 -0.69 6.13
C PRO A 41 -5.22 -1.87 6.63
N TYR A 42 -4.96 -2.87 5.78
CA TYR A 42 -4.10 -4.04 6.12
C TYR A 42 -2.63 -3.70 6.43
N LEU A 43 -2.19 -2.45 6.22
CA LEU A 43 -0.86 -2.03 6.67
C LEU A 43 -0.79 -1.72 8.17
N LEU A 44 -1.95 -1.56 8.82
CA LEU A 44 -2.02 -1.49 10.27
C LEU A 44 -1.84 -2.90 10.86
N ASP A 45 -1.21 -2.97 12.03
CA ASP A 45 -0.99 -4.23 12.74
C ASP A 45 -2.33 -4.95 13.06
N GLU A 46 -2.25 -6.26 13.33
CA GLU A 46 -3.36 -7.23 13.51
C GLU A 46 -4.43 -6.86 14.55
N GLN A 47 -4.28 -5.73 15.25
CA GLN A 47 -5.25 -5.23 16.24
C GLN A 47 -6.63 -4.91 15.63
N TRP A 48 -6.75 -4.85 14.31
CA TRP A 48 -7.99 -4.51 13.61
C TRP A 48 -8.47 -5.71 12.82
N ASP A 49 -9.53 -6.35 13.32
CA ASP A 49 -10.29 -7.32 12.56
C ASP A 49 -11.07 -6.59 11.46
N LEU A 50 -10.54 -6.70 10.24
CA LEU A 50 -11.14 -6.12 9.04
C LEU A 50 -12.17 -7.06 8.41
N GLY A 51 -12.46 -8.21 9.04
CA GLY A 51 -13.38 -9.23 8.55
C GLY A 51 -12.93 -9.86 7.23
N GLN A 52 -13.78 -10.71 6.66
CA GLN A 52 -13.64 -11.21 5.28
C GLN A 52 -13.98 -10.12 4.24
N GLU A 53 -13.66 -8.87 4.51
CA GLU A 53 -13.91 -7.77 3.57
C GLU A 53 -12.90 -7.84 2.41
N ASN A 54 -13.38 -7.58 1.18
CA ASN A 54 -12.54 -7.61 -0.02
C ASN A 54 -11.46 -6.51 0.02
N LEU A 55 -10.21 -6.87 -0.31
CA LEU A 55 -9.03 -6.00 -0.41
C LEU A 55 -9.33 -4.67 -1.12
N VAL A 56 -10.09 -4.70 -2.22
CA VAL A 56 -10.46 -3.50 -2.98
C VAL A 56 -11.43 -2.62 -2.21
N ARG A 57 -12.42 -3.22 -1.55
CA ARG A 57 -13.55 -2.51 -0.90
C ARG A 57 -13.09 -1.69 0.31
N VAL A 58 -12.05 -2.14 1.01
CA VAL A 58 -11.59 -1.49 2.25
C VAL A 58 -10.71 -0.27 1.99
N CYS A 59 -10.21 -0.07 0.77
CA CYS A 59 -9.29 1.01 0.41
C CYS A 59 -9.71 1.76 -0.87
N GLY A 60 -9.95 3.07 -0.74
CA GLY A 60 -10.35 3.90 -1.88
C GLY A 60 -9.32 3.98 -3.01
N LYS A 61 -8.02 3.84 -2.70
CA LYS A 61 -6.98 3.78 -3.73
C LYS A 61 -7.10 2.52 -4.59
N PHE A 62 -7.43 1.38 -3.97
CA PHE A 62 -7.62 0.13 -4.69
C PHE A 62 -8.93 0.12 -5.46
N ASP A 63 -10.00 0.73 -4.95
CA ASP A 63 -11.25 0.93 -5.72
C ASP A 63 -10.99 1.72 -7.01
N VAL A 64 -10.17 2.77 -6.96
CA VAL A 64 -9.77 3.51 -8.16
C VAL A 64 -8.87 2.66 -9.07
N LEU A 65 -7.90 1.92 -8.50
CA LEU A 65 -7.01 1.04 -9.24
C LEU A 65 -7.78 -0.04 -10.02
N ASP A 66 -8.79 -0.65 -9.38
CA ASP A 66 -9.67 -1.69 -9.93
C ASP A 66 -10.50 -1.20 -11.12
N ARG A 67 -10.77 0.11 -11.19
CA ARG A 67 -11.47 0.72 -12.32
C ARG A 67 -10.55 1.16 -13.45
N ILE A 68 -9.29 1.51 -13.13
CA ILE A 68 -8.34 2.07 -14.10
C ILE A 68 -7.55 0.97 -14.81
N LEU A 69 -7.03 -0.04 -14.08
CA LEU A 69 -6.16 -1.06 -14.67
C LEU A 69 -6.83 -1.87 -15.79
N PRO A 70 -8.11 -2.29 -15.72
CA PRO A 70 -8.75 -2.99 -16.83
C PRO A 70 -8.81 -2.15 -18.10
N LYS A 71 -9.05 -0.83 -17.97
CA LYS A 71 -9.09 0.08 -19.11
C LYS A 71 -7.72 0.27 -19.74
N LEU A 72 -6.68 0.40 -18.92
CA LEU A 72 -5.30 0.50 -19.39
C LEU A 72 -4.84 -0.79 -20.09
N LYS A 73 -5.18 -1.96 -19.53
CA LYS A 73 -4.89 -3.26 -20.18
C LYS A 73 -5.61 -3.40 -21.52
N ALA A 74 -6.90 -3.03 -21.59
CA ALA A 74 -7.67 -3.08 -22.84
C ALA A 74 -7.10 -2.15 -23.93
N ALA A 75 -6.47 -1.04 -23.53
CA ALA A 75 -5.78 -0.11 -24.42
C ALA A 75 -4.33 -0.51 -24.74
N GLY A 76 -3.83 -1.63 -24.20
CA GLY A 76 -2.46 -2.10 -24.44
C GLY A 76 -1.37 -1.33 -23.68
N HIS A 77 -1.71 -0.63 -22.60
CA HIS A 77 -0.73 0.10 -21.79
C HIS A 77 -0.03 -0.80 -20.76
N ARG A 78 1.28 -0.57 -20.58
CA ARG A 78 2.07 -1.11 -19.46
C ARG A 78 2.13 -0.08 -18.33
N VAL A 79 2.03 -0.54 -17.07
CA VAL A 79 1.87 0.32 -15.90
C VAL A 79 2.96 0.07 -14.88
N LEU A 80 3.60 1.15 -14.40
CA LEU A 80 4.54 1.10 -13.28
C LEU A 80 3.86 1.69 -12.03
N ILE A 81 3.86 0.93 -10.93
CA ILE A 81 3.29 1.35 -9.66
C ILE A 81 4.43 1.48 -8.64
N TYR A 82 4.58 2.68 -8.07
CA TYR A 82 5.58 2.95 -7.04
C TYR A 82 4.92 3.08 -5.67
N SER A 83 5.59 2.54 -4.65
CA SER A 83 5.20 2.69 -3.26
C SER A 83 6.43 2.92 -2.39
N GLN A 84 6.28 3.77 -1.37
CA GLN A 84 7.29 3.98 -0.34
C GLN A 84 7.32 2.85 0.69
N MET A 85 6.28 2.02 0.76
CA MET A 85 6.14 0.92 1.73
C MET A 85 6.18 -0.42 1.00
N VAL A 86 7.19 -1.25 1.32
CA VAL A 86 7.33 -2.62 0.76
C VAL A 86 6.10 -3.47 1.05
N ARG A 87 5.55 -3.40 2.27
CA ARG A 87 4.32 -4.10 2.65
C ARG A 87 3.11 -3.72 1.78
N LEU A 88 3.07 -2.53 1.19
CA LEU A 88 1.99 -2.16 0.26
C LEU A 88 2.17 -2.87 -1.10
N LEU A 89 3.42 -3.12 -1.52
CA LEU A 89 3.70 -3.89 -2.73
C LEU A 89 3.29 -5.35 -2.57
N GLU A 90 3.35 -5.91 -1.36
CA GLU A 90 2.83 -7.24 -1.05
C GLU A 90 1.29 -7.29 -1.18
N ILE A 91 0.59 -6.27 -0.68
CA ILE A 91 -0.88 -6.16 -0.85
C ILE A 91 -1.24 -5.99 -2.33
N LEU A 92 -0.48 -5.16 -3.06
CA LEU A 92 -0.65 -5.01 -4.51
C LEU A 92 -0.42 -6.33 -5.24
N GLU A 93 0.59 -7.11 -4.83
CA GLU A 93 0.88 -8.43 -5.38
C GLU A 93 -0.30 -9.40 -5.23
N THR A 94 -0.93 -9.46 -4.05
CA THR A 94 -2.16 -10.26 -3.85
C THR A 94 -3.26 -9.79 -4.81
N TYR A 95 -3.49 -8.48 -4.90
CA TYR A 95 -4.52 -7.93 -5.77
C TYR A 95 -4.27 -8.24 -7.26
N VAL A 96 -3.04 -8.09 -7.76
CA VAL A 96 -2.76 -8.35 -9.18
C VAL A 96 -2.81 -9.83 -9.52
N LYS A 97 -2.47 -10.72 -8.56
CA LYS A 97 -2.67 -12.18 -8.68
C LYS A 97 -4.14 -12.55 -8.78
N GLU A 98 -4.99 -12.00 -7.90
CA GLU A 98 -6.45 -12.24 -7.93
C GLU A 98 -7.10 -11.81 -9.24
N LYS A 99 -6.47 -10.89 -9.98
CA LYS A 99 -6.97 -10.32 -11.24
C LYS A 99 -6.24 -10.87 -12.48
N ASP A 100 -5.38 -11.86 -12.31
CA ASP A 100 -4.58 -12.49 -13.38
C ASP A 100 -3.81 -11.47 -14.23
N TYR A 101 -3.18 -10.48 -13.58
CA TYR A 101 -2.22 -9.60 -14.24
C TYR A 101 -0.80 -10.19 -14.15
N VAL A 102 -0.08 -10.15 -15.26
CA VAL A 102 1.36 -10.40 -15.28
C VAL A 102 2.06 -9.19 -14.68
N TYR A 103 3.01 -9.41 -13.77
CA TYR A 103 3.71 -8.33 -13.08
C TYR A 103 5.13 -8.75 -12.69
N ASN A 104 6.00 -7.74 -12.57
CA ASN A 104 7.31 -7.85 -11.94
C ASN A 104 7.34 -7.01 -10.67
N LYS A 105 8.02 -7.50 -9.62
CA LYS A 105 8.15 -6.81 -8.33
C LYS A 105 9.61 -6.51 -8.05
N LEU A 106 9.93 -5.24 -7.90
CA LEU A 106 11.27 -4.76 -7.56
C LEU A 106 11.19 -4.05 -6.20
N VAL A 107 12.02 -4.49 -5.25
CA VAL A 107 12.18 -3.86 -3.94
C VAL A 107 13.64 -3.46 -3.71
N GLY A 108 13.89 -2.61 -2.71
CA GLY A 108 15.26 -2.17 -2.41
C GLY A 108 16.22 -3.32 -2.05
N ALA A 109 15.67 -4.42 -1.53
CA ALA A 109 16.42 -5.64 -1.19
C ALA A 109 16.66 -6.59 -2.38
N THR A 110 16.06 -6.34 -3.55
CA THR A 110 16.29 -7.13 -4.77
C THR A 110 17.75 -7.02 -5.19
N ALA A 111 18.38 -8.18 -5.46
CA ALA A 111 19.79 -8.25 -5.86
C ALA A 111 20.03 -7.50 -7.18
N SER A 112 21.26 -7.03 -7.41
CA SER A 112 21.55 -6.13 -8.54
C SER A 112 21.41 -6.82 -9.91
N ASP A 113 21.78 -8.09 -9.98
CA ASP A 113 21.63 -8.97 -11.13
C ASP A 113 20.15 -9.28 -11.41
N GLU A 114 19.40 -9.69 -10.38
CA GLU A 114 17.95 -9.91 -10.47
C GLU A 114 17.22 -8.63 -10.91
N ARG A 115 17.61 -7.48 -10.37
CA ARG A 115 17.08 -6.18 -10.76
C ARG A 115 17.29 -5.89 -12.25
N ALA A 116 18.50 -6.09 -12.75
CA ALA A 116 18.81 -5.85 -14.15
C ALA A 116 17.96 -6.75 -15.06
N PHE A 117 17.82 -8.02 -14.69
CA PHE A 117 16.99 -8.99 -15.39
C PHE A 117 15.51 -8.57 -15.45
N LEU A 118 14.91 -8.20 -14.30
CA LEU A 118 13.50 -7.78 -14.25
C LEU A 118 13.22 -6.51 -15.07
N ILE A 119 14.18 -5.58 -15.10
CA ILE A 119 14.09 -4.36 -15.91
C ILE A 119 14.19 -4.70 -17.39
N GLU A 120 15.12 -5.57 -17.78
CA GLU A 120 15.27 -6.01 -19.15
C GLU A 120 14.03 -6.75 -19.63
N GLU A 121 13.51 -7.69 -18.84
CA GLU A 121 12.30 -8.43 -19.14
C GLU A 121 11.10 -7.50 -19.38
N PHE A 122 10.87 -6.53 -18.49
CA PHE A 122 9.79 -5.56 -18.64
C PHE A 122 9.95 -4.69 -19.90
N ASN A 123 11.18 -4.45 -20.36
CA ASN A 123 11.45 -3.61 -21.53
C ASN A 123 11.46 -4.38 -22.87
N LYS A 124 11.31 -5.71 -22.88
CA LYS A 124 11.18 -6.48 -24.12
C LYS A 124 9.96 -6.01 -24.93
N GLN A 125 10.03 -6.16 -26.26
CA GLN A 125 8.99 -5.68 -27.18
C GLN A 125 7.63 -6.35 -26.96
N ASP A 126 7.63 -7.62 -26.54
CA ASP A 126 6.43 -8.44 -26.35
C ASP A 126 6.17 -8.83 -24.88
N SER A 127 6.60 -7.99 -23.92
CA SER A 127 6.31 -8.19 -22.49
C SER A 127 4.96 -7.64 -22.05
#